data_AF-A0A3M1K4A5-F1
#
_entry.id   AF-A0A3M1K4A5-F1
#
_cell.length_a   1.000
_cell.length_b   1.000
_cell.length_c   1.000
_cell.angle_alpha   90.00
_cell.angle_beta   90.00
_cell.angle_gamma   90.00
#
_symmetry.space_group_name_H-M   'P 1'
#
loop_
_entity.id
_entity.type
_entity.pdbx_description
1 polymer ?
#
loop_
_entity_poly.entity_id
_entity_poly.type
_entity_poly.pdbx_seq_one_letter_code
_entity_poly.pdbx_strand_id
1 'polypeptide(L)'
;VGCGMVMAAAMSVRLGWLDEDVLERAHNLIRALRLPTAPPKGMTPSDFMRYMSVDKKVVSGQMRLVLLKSLGEAVVTSDFDPVILTETLEAFCLE
;
A
#
# COMPACT_ATOMS: atom_id res chain seq x y z
N VAL A 1 6.14 3.41 8.17
CA VAL A 1 6.17 4.37 7.04
C VAL A 1 6.72 3.72 5.78
N GLY A 2 7.97 3.23 5.74
CA GLY A 2 8.56 2.55 4.56
C GLY A 2 7.68 1.45 3.94
N CYS A 3 7.31 0.44 4.73
CA CYS A 3 6.49 -0.69 4.28
C CYS A 3 5.17 -0.22 3.67
N GLY A 4 4.47 0.72 4.33
CA GLY A 4 3.23 1.28 3.81
C GLY A 4 3.40 2.02 2.47
N MET A 5 4.53 2.71 2.26
CA MET A 5 4.83 3.34 0.97
C MET A 5 5.07 2.30 -0.13
N VAL A 6 5.79 1.21 0.17
CA VAL A 6 5.99 0.11 -0.78
C VAL A 6 4.66 -0.57 -1.11
N MET A 7 3.83 -0.86 -0.11
CA MET A 7 2.51 -1.46 -0.30
C MET A 7 1.58 -0.56 -1.12
N ALA A 8 1.57 0.75 -0.87
CA ALA A 8 0.78 1.71 -1.65
C ALA A 8 1.26 1.80 -3.12
N ALA A 9 2.57 1.78 -3.35
CA ALA A 9 3.13 1.73 -4.69
C ALA A 9 2.77 0.41 -5.41
N ALA A 10 2.90 -0.73 -4.73
CA ALA A 10 2.53 -2.04 -5.27
C ALA A 10 1.04 -2.13 -5.60
N MET A 11 0.17 -1.59 -4.75
CA MET A 11 -1.26 -1.47 -5.03
C MET A 11 -1.52 -0.59 -6.25
N SER A 12 -0.76 0.51 -6.41
CA SER A 12 -0.90 1.42 -7.56
C SER A 12 -0.49 0.74 -8.88
N VAL A 13 0.51 -0.15 -8.85
CA VAL A 13 0.87 -1.00 -9.99
C VAL A 13 -0.26 -1.97 -10.34
N ARG A 14 -0.84 -2.65 -9.34
CA ARG A 14 -1.98 -3.57 -9.56
C ARG A 14 -3.21 -2.88 -10.14
N LEU A 15 -3.41 -1.61 -9.82
CA LEU A 15 -4.48 -0.78 -10.41
C LEU A 15 -4.16 -0.27 -11.83
N GLY A 16 -2.96 -0.55 -12.35
CA GLY A 16 -2.48 -0.05 -13.64
C GLY A 16 -2.18 1.46 -13.65
N TRP A 17 -1.96 2.06 -12.48
CA TRP A 17 -1.68 3.50 -12.35
C TRP A 17 -0.19 3.81 -12.26
N LEU A 18 0.62 2.80 -11.98
CA LEU A 18 2.05 2.95 -11.80
C LEU A 18 2.76 1.82 -12.54
N ASP A 19 3.91 2.14 -13.15
CA ASP A 19 4.74 1.15 -13.81
C ASP A 19 5.58 0.36 -12.79
N GLU A 20 5.91 -0.89 -13.12
CA GLU A 20 6.71 -1.78 -12.27
C GLU A 20 8.13 -1.23 -12.00
N ASP A 21 8.72 -0.52 -12.96
CA ASP A 21 10.04 0.10 -12.81
C ASP A 21 10.02 1.20 -11.73
N VAL A 22 8.92 1.94 -11.62
CA VAL A 22 8.73 2.96 -10.58
C VAL A 22 8.58 2.31 -9.21
N LEU A 23 7.87 1.18 -9.12
CA LEU A 23 7.80 0.39 -7.88
C LEU A 23 9.19 -0.08 -7.44
N GLU A 24 9.98 -0.63 -8.36
CA GLU A 24 11.33 -1.11 -8.06
C GLU A 24 12.24 0.04 -7.59
N ARG A 25 12.17 1.20 -8.26
CA ARG A 25 12.89 2.42 -7.86
C ARG A 25 12.50 2.87 -6.45
N ALA A 26 11.20 2.90 -6.13
CA ALA A 26 10.70 3.29 -4.82
C ALA A 26 11.18 2.30 -3.73
N HIS A 27 11.08 1.00 -3.99
CA HIS A 27 11.54 -0.05 -3.09
C HIS A 27 13.04 0.07 -2.80
N ASN A 28 13.86 0.24 -3.85
CA ASN A 28 15.31 0.39 -3.71
C ASN A 28 15.70 1.64 -2.92
N LEU A 29 15.02 2.77 -3.13
CA LEU A 29 15.26 3.99 -2.36
C LEU A 29 14.91 3.81 -0.88
N ILE A 30 13.74 3.23 -0.58
CA ILE A 30 13.29 2.99 0.80
C ILE A 30 14.26 2.05 1.52
N ARG A 31 14.73 1.01 0.83
CA ARG A 31 15.75 0.08 1.34
C ARG A 31 17.09 0.76 1.56
N ALA A 32 17.55 1.63 0.64
CA ALA A 32 18.79 2.38 0.79
C ALA A 32 18.77 3.32 2.01
N LEU A 33 17.59 3.85 2.34
CA LEU A 33 17.34 4.64 3.55
C LEU A 33 17.20 3.80 4.82
N ARG A 34 17.39 2.47 4.74
CA ARG A 34 17.25 1.50 5.85
C ARG A 34 15.88 1.53 6.51
N LEU A 35 14.85 1.90 5.76
CA LEU A 35 13.47 1.81 6.21
C LEU A 35 12.94 0.40 5.97
N PRO A 36 12.03 -0.10 6.82
CA PRO A 36 11.41 -1.40 6.61
C PRO A 36 10.61 -1.38 5.31
N THR A 37 10.78 -2.39 4.45
CA THR A 37 10.03 -2.54 3.19
C THR A 37 8.95 -3.62 3.25
N ALA A 38 8.95 -4.44 4.30
CA ALA A 38 8.01 -5.53 4.55
C ALA A 38 7.32 -5.36 5.92
N PRO A 39 6.13 -5.96 6.12
CA PRO A 39 5.45 -5.94 7.41
C PRO A 39 6.22 -6.74 8.48
N PRO A 40 5.94 -6.49 9.77
CA PRO A 40 6.46 -7.31 10.86
C PRO A 40 6.03 -8.78 10.72
N LYS A 41 6.93 -9.71 11.09
CA LYS A 41 6.61 -11.14 11.10
C LYS A 41 5.37 -11.42 11.96
N GLY A 42 4.46 -12.24 11.41
CA GLY A 42 3.22 -12.63 12.07
C GLY A 42 2.08 -11.61 11.94
N MET A 43 2.29 -10.49 11.25
CA MET A 43 1.20 -9.59 10.88
C MET A 43 0.39 -10.19 9.74
N THR A 44 -0.93 -10.28 9.90
CA THR A 44 -1.84 -10.88 8.91
C THR A 44 -2.62 -9.80 8.13
N PRO A 45 -3.18 -10.14 6.94
CA PRO A 45 -4.09 -9.23 6.24
C PRO A 45 -5.27 -8.79 7.10
N SER A 46 -5.82 -9.69 7.94
CA SER A 46 -6.87 -9.36 8.89
C SER A 46 -6.45 -8.34 9.94
N ASP A 47 -5.20 -8.39 10.42
CA ASP A 47 -4.67 -7.40 11.35
C ASP A 47 -4.58 -6.02 10.67
N PHE A 48 -4.09 -5.97 9.43
CA PHE A 48 -4.08 -4.75 8.62
C PHE A 48 -5.48 -4.16 8.49
N MET A 49 -6.47 -4.95 8.06
CA MET A 49 -7.84 -4.48 7.90
C MET A 49 -8.43 -3.94 9.20
N ARG A 50 -8.19 -4.64 10.33
CA ARG A 50 -8.61 -4.19 11.65
C ARG A 50 -7.98 -2.83 12.00
N TYR A 51 -6.67 -2.67 11.85
CA TYR A 51 -5.99 -1.42 12.19
C TYR A 51 -6.32 -0.27 11.22
N MET A 52 -6.53 -0.55 9.94
CA MET A 52 -6.91 0.46 8.95
C MET A 52 -8.37 0.92 9.14
N SER A 53 -9.26 0.06 9.63
CA SER A 53 -10.67 0.40 9.89
C SER A 53 -10.88 1.44 11.01
N VAL A 54 -9.91 1.59 11.92
CA VAL A 54 -9.95 2.58 13.01
C VAL A 54 -9.22 3.88 12.67
N ASP A 55 -8.63 3.98 11.48
CA ASP A 55 -7.91 5.18 11.04
C ASP A 55 -8.86 6.33 10.66
N LYS A 56 -8.45 7.56 10.95
CA LYS A 56 -9.24 8.79 10.71
C LYS A 56 -9.53 9.08 9.23
N LYS A 57 -8.99 8.29 8.29
CA LYS A 57 -9.29 8.40 6.85
C LYS A 57 -10.60 7.73 6.43
N VAL A 58 -11.24 6.96 7.31
CA VAL A 58 -12.61 6.45 7.11
C VAL A 58 -13.60 7.59 7.29
N VAL A 59 -14.13 8.12 6.19
CA VAL A 59 -15.26 9.07 6.22
C VAL A 59 -16.47 8.35 5.67
N SER A 60 -17.57 8.37 6.42
CA SER A 60 -18.84 7.71 6.06
C SER A 60 -18.74 6.20 5.81
N GLY A 61 -17.78 5.51 6.45
CA GLY A 61 -17.61 4.06 6.34
C GLY A 61 -16.77 3.58 5.14
N GLN A 62 -16.23 4.49 4.32
CA GLN A 62 -15.34 4.14 3.22
C GLN A 62 -13.87 4.43 3.57
N MET A 63 -13.03 3.41 3.45
CA MET A 63 -11.59 3.51 3.65
C MET A 63 -10.96 4.32 2.51
N ARG A 64 -10.21 5.37 2.85
CA ARG A 64 -9.46 6.16 1.87
C ARG A 64 -7.97 5.89 1.98
N LEU A 65 -7.35 5.58 0.86
CA LEU A 65 -5.92 5.32 0.74
C LEU A 65 -5.24 6.47 0.01
N VAL A 66 -3.94 6.63 0.27
CA VAL A 66 -3.08 7.48 -0.57
C VAL A 66 -2.39 6.55 -1.56
N LEU A 67 -2.69 6.73 -2.84
CA LEU A 67 -2.18 5.92 -3.94
C LEU A 67 -1.50 6.81 -4.97
N LEU A 68 -0.63 6.23 -5.78
CA LEU A 68 0.13 6.94 -6.81
C LEU A 68 -0.59 6.80 -8.16
N LYS A 69 -0.76 7.93 -8.86
CA LYS A 69 -1.26 7.98 -10.25
C LYS A 69 -0.14 8.06 -11.28
N SER A 70 1.01 8.54 -10.84
CA SER A 70 2.27 8.59 -11.59
C SER A 70 3.40 8.92 -10.60
N LEU A 71 4.65 8.87 -11.05
CA LEU A 71 5.78 9.29 -10.21
C LEU A 71 5.67 10.79 -9.89
N GLY A 72 5.52 11.11 -8.60
CA GLY A 72 5.37 12.49 -8.12
C GLY A 72 3.91 12.94 -7.98
N GLU A 73 2.93 12.10 -8.35
CA GLU A 73 1.51 12.40 -8.25
C GLU A 73 0.79 11.37 -7.38
N ALA A 74 0.23 11.84 -6.26
CA ALA A 74 -0.53 11.02 -5.33
C ALA A 74 -1.96 11.54 -5.16
N VAL A 75 -2.91 10.61 -5.02
CA VAL A 75 -4.32 10.90 -4.81
C VAL A 75 -4.82 10.25 -3.53
N VAL A 76 -5.70 10.93 -2.80
CA VAL A 76 -6.49 10.34 -1.72
C VAL A 76 -7.78 9.81 -2.33
N THR A 77 -7.98 8.49 -2.33
CA THR A 77 -9.11 7.87 -3.01
C THR A 77 -9.70 6.71 -2.20
N SER A 78 -11.00 6.51 -2.34
CA SER A 78 -11.73 5.28 -1.98
C SER A 78 -12.21 4.51 -3.21
N ASP A 79 -11.89 5.00 -4.41
CA ASP A 79 -12.29 4.42 -5.69
C ASP A 79 -11.24 3.39 -6.15
N PHE A 80 -11.28 2.23 -5.50
CA PHE A 80 -10.50 1.05 -5.84
C PHE A 80 -11.28 -0.21 -5.48
N ASP A 81 -11.04 -1.30 -6.19
CA ASP A 81 -11.64 -2.59 -5.86
C ASP A 81 -11.04 -3.13 -4.55
N PRO A 82 -11.86 -3.43 -3.51
CA PRO A 82 -11.38 -4.02 -2.26
C PRO A 82 -10.61 -5.35 -2.44
N VAL A 83 -10.84 -6.07 -3.54
CA VAL A 83 -10.08 -7.28 -3.88
C VAL A 83 -8.60 -6.94 -4.07
N ILE A 84 -8.28 -5.84 -4.77
CA ILE A 84 -6.89 -5.42 -5.02
C ILE A 84 -6.16 -5.06 -3.72
N LEU A 85 -6.87 -4.44 -2.77
CA LEU A 85 -6.32 -4.20 -1.43
C LEU A 85 -6.01 -5.54 -0.75
N THR A 86 -6.94 -6.48 -0.75
CA THR A 86 -6.78 -7.80 -0.13
C THR A 86 -5.59 -8.56 -0.73
N GLU A 87 -5.50 -8.64 -2.05
CA GLU A 87 -4.37 -9.27 -2.74
C GLU A 87 -3.03 -8.60 -2.41
N THR A 88 -3.02 -7.27 -2.27
CA THR A 88 -1.81 -6.54 -1.87
C THR A 88 -1.41 -6.91 -0.45
N LEU A 89 -2.36 -6.98 0.48
CA LEU A 89 -2.06 -7.37 1.86
C LEU A 89 -1.55 -8.82 1.93
N GLU A 90 -2.17 -9.75 1.22
CA GLU A 90 -1.76 -11.15 1.17
C GLU A 90 -0.35 -11.32 0.61
N ALA A 91 -0.01 -10.63 -0.48
CA ALA A 91 1.32 -10.70 -1.08
C ALA A 91 2.43 -10.27 -0.11
N PHE A 92 2.17 -9.30 0.77
CA PHE A 92 3.16 -8.80 1.72
C PHE A 92 3.19 -9.54 3.06
N CYS A 93 2.10 -10.19 3.47
CA CYS A 93 2.04 -10.93 4.73
C CYS A 93 2.50 -12.38 4.62
N LEU A 94 2.60 -12.92 3.40
CA LEU A 94 3.09 -14.29 3.13
C LEU A 94 4.61 -14.38 2.93
N GLU A 95 5.30 -13.24 2.84
CA GLU A 95 6.77 -13.12 2.79
C GLU A 95 7.40 -13.00 4.19
#